data_AF-R1DDC1-F1
#
_entry.id   AF-R1DDC1-F1
#
_cell.length_a   1.000
_cell.length_b   1.000
_cell.length_c   1.000
_cell.angle_alpha   90.00
_cell.angle_beta   90.00
_cell.angle_gamma   90.00
#
_symmetry.space_group_name_H-M   'P 1'
#
loop_
_entity.id
_entity.type
_entity.pdbx_description
1 polymer ?
#
loop_
_entity_poly.entity_id
_entity_poly.type
_entity_poly.pdbx_seq_one_letter_code
_entity_poly.pdbx_strand_id
1 'polypeptide(L)'
;MVRGGRGNPCRADEYWVRRFPLFRRNSAEAVQQRFLRHGLLGPGVRLLPGFVNDTLAPPCNPIRALSLLRIDVDVFTATLDALAHLYPRLTPGGVVLFDDWKLPLARRAAEEYRRSNGITAEIRFLPGTVDAQAYWVKP
;
A
#
# COMPACT_ATOMS: atom_id res chain seq x y z
N MET A 1 34.77 6.96 -12.20
CA MET A 1 34.01 7.73 -11.19
C MET A 1 33.13 8.73 -11.94
N VAL A 2 31.94 8.31 -12.38
CA VAL A 2 30.98 9.19 -13.05
C VAL A 2 29.96 9.61 -11.99
N ARG A 3 30.04 10.88 -11.56
CA ARG A 3 29.03 11.49 -10.70
C ARG A 3 27.77 11.72 -11.56
N GLY A 4 26.92 10.72 -11.65
CA GLY A 4 25.55 10.86 -12.19
C GLY A 4 24.73 11.72 -11.24
N GLY A 5 24.13 12.79 -11.76
CA GLY A 5 23.29 13.71 -11.00
C GLY A 5 22.24 12.97 -10.18
N ARG A 6 22.06 13.38 -8.92
CA ARG A 6 21.00 12.86 -8.05
C ARG A 6 19.64 13.20 -8.66
N GLY A 7 19.06 12.24 -9.38
CA GLY A 7 17.68 12.32 -9.86
C GLY A 7 16.71 12.53 -8.68
N ASN A 8 15.51 13.02 -8.98
CA ASN A 8 14.45 13.18 -7.97
C ASN A 8 14.21 11.82 -7.29
N PRO A 9 14.49 11.68 -5.97
CA PRO A 9 14.35 10.40 -5.26
C PRO A 9 12.90 9.90 -5.20
N CYS A 10 11.94 10.77 -5.53
CA CYS A 10 10.51 10.48 -5.47
C CYS A 10 9.88 10.21 -6.84
N ARG A 11 10.69 10.07 -7.90
CA ARG A 11 10.17 9.73 -9.22
C ARG A 11 10.00 8.22 -9.33
N ALA A 12 8.77 7.81 -9.62
CA ALA A 12 8.45 6.42 -9.94
C ALA A 12 9.27 5.94 -11.15
N ASP A 13 9.87 4.76 -11.05
CA ASP A 13 10.44 4.07 -12.21
C ASP A 13 9.33 3.33 -12.99
N GLU A 14 9.16 3.68 -14.26
CA GLU A 14 8.20 3.03 -15.16
C GLU A 14 8.73 1.72 -15.77
N TYR A 15 9.95 1.30 -15.40
CA TYR A 15 10.61 0.10 -15.91
C TYR A 15 9.69 -1.12 -15.96
N TRP A 16 8.90 -1.37 -14.91
CA TRP A 16 8.08 -2.58 -14.81
C TRP A 16 6.84 -2.53 -15.70
N VAL A 17 6.23 -1.36 -15.91
CA VAL A 17 5.13 -1.19 -16.89
C VAL A 17 5.64 -1.48 -18.31
N ARG A 18 6.88 -1.11 -18.60
CA ARG A 18 7.52 -1.37 -19.90
C ARG A 18 7.89 -2.85 -20.06
N ARG A 19 8.46 -3.45 -19.02
CA ARG A 19 9.06 -4.80 -19.00
C ARG A 19 8.05 -5.94 -18.87
N PHE A 20 6.92 -5.73 -18.17
CA PHE A 20 5.93 -6.77 -17.88
C PHE A 20 4.57 -6.40 -18.50
N PRO A 21 4.14 -7.11 -19.57
CA PRO A 21 2.86 -6.86 -20.24
C PRO A 21 1.65 -6.90 -19.32
N LEU A 22 1.72 -7.67 -18.22
CA LEU A 22 0.68 -7.78 -17.20
C LEU A 22 0.29 -6.41 -16.62
N PHE A 23 1.27 -5.51 -16.41
CA PHE A 23 1.03 -4.20 -15.79
C PHE A 23 0.68 -3.10 -16.80
N ARG A 24 0.78 -3.36 -18.12
CA ARG A 24 0.44 -2.35 -19.15
C ARG A 24 -1.02 -1.92 -19.10
N ARG A 25 -1.94 -2.82 -18.76
CA ARG A 25 -3.37 -2.50 -18.61
C ARG A 25 -3.66 -1.73 -17.31
N ASN A 26 -2.70 -1.65 -16.39
CA ASN A 26 -2.86 -1.06 -15.06
C ASN A 26 -1.85 0.09 -14.83
N SER A 27 -1.42 0.78 -15.89
CA SER A 27 -0.63 2.01 -15.74
C SER A 27 -1.41 3.08 -14.96
N ALA A 28 -0.71 4.06 -14.39
CA ALA A 28 -1.33 5.14 -13.63
C ALA A 28 -2.36 5.90 -14.49
N GLU A 29 -2.03 6.15 -15.76
CA GLU A 29 -2.93 6.79 -16.73
C GLU A 29 -4.16 5.93 -16.97
N ALA A 30 -4.00 4.61 -17.17
CA ALA A 30 -5.12 3.71 -17.38
C ALA A 30 -6.05 3.65 -16.15
N VAL A 31 -5.50 3.72 -14.93
CA VAL A 31 -6.28 3.82 -13.70
C VAL A 31 -7.02 5.16 -13.63
N GLN A 32 -6.34 6.29 -13.87
CA GLN A 32 -6.98 7.62 -13.92
C GLN A 32 -8.13 7.67 -14.93
N GLN A 33 -7.95 7.08 -16.11
CA GLN A 33 -9.00 6.99 -17.12
C GLN A 33 -10.21 6.17 -16.65
N ARG A 34 -10.01 5.13 -15.82
CA ARG A 34 -11.14 4.42 -15.18
C ARG A 34 -11.88 5.32 -14.21
N PHE A 35 -11.19 6.03 -13.33
CA PHE A 35 -11.81 7.00 -12.42
C PHE A 35 -12.61 8.07 -13.19
N LEU A 36 -12.03 8.59 -14.27
CA LEU A 36 -12.66 9.60 -15.11
C LEU A 36 -13.95 9.09 -15.76
N ARG A 37 -13.91 7.89 -16.36
CA ARG A 37 -15.08 7.27 -17.01
C ARG A 37 -16.26 7.02 -16.05
N HIS A 38 -15.99 6.86 -14.76
CA HIS A 38 -17.01 6.69 -13.73
C HIS A 38 -17.40 8.01 -13.04
N GLY A 39 -16.85 9.16 -13.45
CA GLY A 39 -17.12 10.45 -12.81
C GLY A 39 -16.56 10.56 -11.39
N LEU A 40 -15.58 9.72 -11.03
CA LEU A 40 -14.99 9.65 -9.68
C LEU A 40 -13.61 10.32 -9.59
N LEU A 41 -13.06 10.80 -10.71
CA LEU A 41 -11.81 11.55 -10.69
C LEU A 41 -12.08 12.98 -10.20
N GLY A 42 -11.49 13.35 -9.06
CA GLY A 42 -11.63 14.68 -8.47
C GLY A 42 -10.54 14.98 -7.43
N PRO A 43 -10.60 16.14 -6.76
CA PRO A 43 -9.55 16.58 -5.82
C PRO A 43 -9.30 15.61 -4.66
N GLY A 44 -10.27 14.76 -4.32
CA GLY A 44 -10.16 13.73 -3.29
C GLY A 44 -9.36 12.48 -3.71
N VAL A 45 -8.98 12.36 -4.99
CA VAL A 45 -8.25 11.19 -5.52
C VAL A 45 -6.82 11.60 -5.87
N ARG A 46 -5.85 10.93 -5.25
CA ARG A 46 -4.43 11.07 -5.59
C ARG A 46 -3.82 9.70 -5.82
N LEU A 47 -3.14 9.55 -6.96
CA LEU A 47 -2.38 8.33 -7.28
C LEU A 47 -0.91 8.58 -6.95
N LEU A 48 -0.28 7.59 -6.31
CA LEU A 48 1.16 7.57 -6.04
C LEU A 48 1.77 6.44 -6.88
N PRO A 49 2.21 6.73 -8.12
CA PRO A 49 2.82 5.70 -8.98
C PRO A 49 4.18 5.29 -8.43
N GLY A 50 4.54 4.01 -8.55
CA GLY A 50 5.84 3.46 -8.16
C GLY A 50 5.70 2.29 -7.18
N PHE A 51 6.84 1.77 -6.70
CA PHE A 51 6.85 0.72 -5.69
C PHE A 51 6.51 1.25 -4.30
N VAL A 52 5.98 0.36 -3.45
CA VAL A 52 5.62 0.67 -2.06
C VAL A 52 6.82 1.24 -1.28
N ASN A 53 7.98 0.58 -1.38
CA ASN A 53 9.21 0.98 -0.69
C ASN A 53 9.77 2.32 -1.20
N ASP A 54 9.56 2.67 -2.47
CA ASP A 54 10.06 3.92 -3.05
C ASP A 54 9.11 5.09 -2.77
N THR A 55 7.81 4.86 -2.94
CA THR A 55 6.78 5.91 -2.87
C THR A 55 6.37 6.28 -1.45
N LEU A 56 6.43 5.31 -0.52
CA LEU A 56 6.01 5.50 0.87
C LEU A 56 7.19 5.76 1.82
N ALA A 57 8.42 5.62 1.35
CA ALA A 57 9.59 6.01 2.12
C ALA A 57 9.76 7.55 2.20
N PRO A 58 10.33 8.07 3.29
CA PRO A 58 10.76 9.47 3.34
C PRO A 58 11.86 9.78 2.29
N PRO A 59 11.85 10.97 1.66
CA PRO A 59 10.95 12.10 1.88
C PRO A 59 9.67 12.08 1.02
N CYS A 60 9.42 10.99 0.29
CA CYS A 60 8.46 10.96 -0.82
C CYS A 60 7.00 10.78 -0.39
N ASN A 61 6.78 10.19 0.78
CA ASN A 61 5.44 9.91 1.30
C ASN A 61 4.66 11.19 1.65
N PRO A 62 3.60 11.53 0.91
CA PRO A 62 2.83 12.76 1.14
C PRO A 62 1.71 12.58 2.17
N ILE A 63 1.46 11.35 2.64
CA ILE A 63 0.33 11.02 3.50
C ILE A 63 0.63 11.51 4.91
N ARG A 64 -0.28 12.28 5.53
CA ARG A 64 -0.09 12.78 6.90
C ARG A 64 -0.84 11.97 7.94
N ALA A 65 -2.08 11.62 7.63
CA ALA A 65 -2.94 10.82 8.49
C ALA A 65 -3.86 9.94 7.63
N LEU A 66 -4.26 8.80 8.19
CA LEU A 66 -5.20 7.86 7.59
C LEU A 66 -6.27 7.50 8.62
N SER A 67 -7.52 7.39 8.19
CA SER A 67 -8.59 6.73 8.95
C SER A 67 -8.76 5.25 8.55
N LEU A 68 -8.37 4.91 7.33
CA LEU A 68 -8.39 3.57 6.77
C LEU A 68 -7.09 3.30 6.01
N LEU A 69 -6.49 2.13 6.26
CA LEU A 69 -5.36 1.58 5.53
C LEU A 69 -5.76 0.22 4.96
N ARG A 70 -5.98 0.11 3.65
CA ARG A 70 -6.21 -1.18 2.97
C ARG A 70 -4.93 -1.64 2.29
N ILE A 71 -4.46 -2.84 2.60
CA ILE A 71 -3.24 -3.45 2.06
C ILE A 71 -3.63 -4.66 1.21
N ASP A 72 -3.20 -4.64 -0.05
CA ASP A 72 -3.55 -5.57 -1.12
C ASP A 72 -2.35 -5.61 -2.07
N VAL A 73 -1.34 -6.40 -1.69
CA VAL A 73 -0.01 -6.40 -2.31
C VAL A 73 0.62 -7.79 -2.41
N ASP A 74 -0.06 -8.83 -1.92
CA ASP A 74 0.29 -10.26 -1.88
C ASP A 74 1.58 -10.65 -1.13
N VAL A 75 2.64 -9.86 -1.28
CA VAL A 75 4.01 -10.24 -0.96
C VAL A 75 4.43 -9.74 0.43
N PHE A 76 5.30 -10.51 1.09
CA PHE A 76 5.80 -10.23 2.43
C PHE A 76 6.42 -8.83 2.54
N THR A 77 7.37 -8.50 1.65
CA THR A 77 8.14 -7.26 1.72
C THR A 77 7.26 -6.03 1.51
N ALA A 78 6.41 -6.02 0.49
CA ALA A 78 5.50 -4.90 0.25
C ALA A 78 4.47 -4.74 1.38
N THR A 79 4.00 -5.84 1.99
CA THR A 79 3.10 -5.78 3.16
C THR A 79 3.81 -5.12 4.34
N LEU A 80 5.06 -5.52 4.62
CA LEU A 80 5.86 -4.97 5.70
C LEU A 80 6.21 -3.51 5.47
N ASP A 81 6.61 -3.13 4.26
CA ASP A 81 6.94 -1.75 3.88
C ASP A 81 5.70 -0.84 3.99
N ALA A 82 4.53 -1.31 3.52
CA ALA A 82 3.28 -0.57 3.67
C ALA A 82 2.96 -0.33 5.16
N LEU A 83 3.07 -1.35 6.01
CA LEU A 83 2.85 -1.20 7.45
C LEU A 83 3.86 -0.27 8.10
N ALA A 84 5.15 -0.44 7.83
CA ALA A 84 6.22 0.40 8.38
C ALA A 84 6.03 1.89 8.07
N HIS A 85 5.56 2.21 6.87
CA HIS A 85 5.41 3.60 6.43
C HIS A 85 4.03 4.22 6.65
N LEU A 86 2.96 3.41 6.72
CA LEU A 86 1.58 3.91 6.80
C LEU A 86 0.90 3.66 8.15
N TYR A 87 1.19 2.55 8.84
CA TYR A 87 0.55 2.26 10.12
C TYR A 87 0.83 3.32 11.21
N PRO A 88 2.03 3.95 11.30
CA PRO A 88 2.24 5.08 12.20
C PRO A 88 1.33 6.28 11.90
N ARG A 89 0.91 6.44 10.63
CA ARG A 89 0.04 7.53 10.16
C ARG A 89 -1.45 7.20 10.30
N LEU A 90 -1.82 5.94 10.55
CA LEU A 90 -3.18 5.55 10.88
C LEU A 90 -3.56 6.17 12.23
N THR A 91 -4.70 6.84 12.33
CA THR A 91 -5.15 7.44 13.59
C THR A 91 -5.64 6.37 14.57
N PRO A 92 -5.58 6.59 15.89
CA PRO A 92 -6.34 5.78 16.84
C PRO A 92 -7.81 5.68 16.43
N GLY A 93 -8.41 4.49 16.58
CA GLY A 93 -9.74 4.17 16.06
C GLY A 93 -9.81 3.93 14.55
N GLY A 94 -8.72 4.17 13.80
CA GLY A 94 -8.62 3.85 12.38
C GLY A 94 -8.49 2.35 12.12
N VAL A 95 -8.82 1.91 10.90
CA VAL A 95 -8.81 0.50 10.53
C VAL A 95 -7.63 0.19 9.61
N VAL A 96 -6.93 -0.90 9.86
CA VAL A 96 -6.07 -1.53 8.85
C VAL A 96 -6.71 -2.85 8.40
N LEU A 97 -6.87 -2.99 7.09
CA LEU A 97 -7.53 -4.10 6.41
C LEU A 97 -6.54 -4.76 5.44
N PHE A 98 -6.50 -6.08 5.44
CA PHE A 98 -5.66 -6.91 4.57
C PHE A 98 -6.54 -7.72 3.65
N ASP A 99 -6.33 -7.57 2.34
CA ASP A 99 -7.01 -8.37 1.32
C ASP A 99 -6.47 -9.81 1.33
N ASP A 100 -5.15 -9.94 1.44
CA ASP A 100 -4.41 -11.17 1.19
C ASP A 100 -4.14 -12.02 2.44
N TRP A 101 -5.01 -11.97 3.46
CA TRP A 101 -4.71 -12.63 4.74
C TRP A 101 -4.60 -14.16 4.62
N LYS A 102 -5.23 -14.78 3.63
CA LYS A 102 -5.03 -16.20 3.29
C LYS A 102 -3.61 -16.52 2.82
N LEU A 103 -2.88 -15.54 2.27
CA LEU A 103 -1.53 -15.75 1.75
C LEU A 103 -0.53 -15.79 2.91
N PRO A 104 0.20 -16.90 3.11
CA PRO A 104 1.07 -17.06 4.28
C PRO A 104 2.12 -15.96 4.43
N LEU A 105 2.64 -15.43 3.32
CA LEU A 105 3.66 -14.38 3.33
C LEU A 105 3.11 -13.01 3.74
N ALA A 106 1.96 -12.60 3.21
CA ALA A 106 1.29 -11.37 3.64
C ALA A 106 0.89 -11.44 5.12
N ARG A 107 0.27 -12.55 5.54
CA ARG A 107 -0.10 -12.79 6.94
C ARG A 107 1.12 -12.73 7.87
N ARG A 108 2.19 -13.43 7.51
CA ARG A 108 3.43 -13.43 8.31
C ARG A 108 3.99 -12.02 8.46
N ALA A 109 4.02 -11.21 7.40
CA ALA A 109 4.50 -9.82 7.49
C ALA A 109 3.67 -8.98 8.47
N ALA A 110 2.34 -9.11 8.43
CA ALA A 110 1.44 -8.45 9.38
C ALA A 110 1.67 -8.92 10.82
N GLU A 111 1.79 -10.22 11.06
CA GLU A 111 2.06 -10.81 12.38
C GLU A 111 3.43 -10.37 12.93
N GLU A 112 4.46 -10.35 12.09
CA GLU A 112 5.80 -9.89 12.49
C GLU A 112 5.80 -8.39 12.83
N TYR A 113 5.14 -7.56 12.03
CA TYR A 113 5.00 -6.13 12.32
C TYR A 113 4.28 -5.91 13.66
N ARG A 114 3.17 -6.62 13.89
CA ARG A 114 2.40 -6.52 15.13
C ARG A 114 3.24 -6.88 16.35
N ARG A 115 3.95 -8.02 16.29
CA ARG A 115 4.83 -8.48 17.38
C ARG A 115 5.93 -7.46 17.68
N SER A 116 6.59 -6.93 16.65
CA SER A 116 7.68 -5.96 16.81
C SER A 116 7.22 -4.60 17.34
N ASN A 117 5.93 -4.25 17.18
CA ASN A 117 5.35 -2.99 17.65
C ASN A 117 4.41 -3.16 18.86
N GLY A 118 4.35 -4.35 19.46
CA GLY A 118 3.50 -4.61 20.63
C GLY A 118 2.00 -4.44 20.36
N ILE A 119 1.55 -4.64 19.12
CA ILE A 119 0.14 -4.47 18.74
C ILE A 119 -0.65 -5.72 19.12
N THR A 120 -1.52 -5.59 20.12
CA THR A 120 -2.38 -6.67 20.64
C THR A 120 -3.83 -6.56 20.21
N ALA A 121 -4.20 -5.54 19.44
CA ALA A 121 -5.56 -5.33 18.94
C ALA A 121 -6.10 -6.59 18.24
N GLU A 122 -7.34 -6.98 18.54
CA GLU A 122 -7.98 -8.18 18.00
C GLU A 122 -7.94 -8.22 16.47
N ILE A 123 -7.50 -9.34 15.91
CA ILE A 123 -7.62 -9.60 14.46
C ILE A 123 -9.02 -10.14 14.21
N ARG A 124 -9.78 -9.42 13.38
CA ARG A 124 -11.14 -9.75 12.97
C ARG A 124 -11.16 -10.10 11.50
N PHE A 125 -12.17 -10.85 11.09
CA PHE A 125 -12.33 -11.31 9.71
C PHE A 125 -13.62 -10.76 9.12
N LEU A 126 -13.57 -10.35 7.85
CA LEU A 126 -14.77 -9.97 7.11
C LEU A 126 -15.51 -11.24 6.64
N PRO A 127 -16.82 -11.35 6.91
CA PRO A 127 -17.60 -12.49 6.46
C PRO A 127 -17.81 -12.43 4.94
N GLY A 128 -17.95 -13.61 4.30
CA GLY A 128 -18.38 -13.71 2.90
C GLY A 128 -17.34 -13.37 1.84
N THR A 129 -16.07 -13.16 2.21
CA THR A 129 -14.97 -12.96 1.25
C THR A 129 -14.27 -14.28 0.93
N VAL A 130 -13.95 -14.52 -0.34
CA VAL A 130 -13.17 -15.71 -0.77
C VAL A 130 -11.76 -15.70 -0.18
N ASP A 131 -11.22 -14.50 0.09
CA ASP A 131 -9.82 -14.32 0.48
C ASP A 131 -9.59 -14.28 2.00
N ALA A 132 -10.67 -14.48 2.78
CA ALA A 132 -10.67 -14.40 4.24
C ALA A 132 -10.02 -13.10 4.75
N GLN A 133 -10.47 -11.96 4.21
CA GLN A 133 -9.91 -10.65 4.53
C GLN A 133 -9.93 -10.40 6.03
N ALA A 134 -8.83 -9.87 6.56
CA ALA A 134 -8.66 -9.63 7.99
C ALA A 134 -8.38 -8.17 8.26
N TYR A 135 -8.80 -7.68 9.42
CA TYR A 135 -8.57 -6.31 9.84
C TYR A 135 -8.39 -6.21 11.34
N TRP A 136 -7.83 -5.08 11.79
CA TRP A 136 -7.96 -4.66 13.18
C TRP A 136 -8.16 -3.15 13.28
N VAL A 137 -8.73 -2.73 14.39
CA VAL A 137 -8.86 -1.31 14.76
C VAL A 137 -7.60 -0.92 15.53
N LYS A 138 -6.93 0.15 15.10
CA LYS A 138 -5.78 0.71 15.81
C LYS A 138 -6.25 1.25 17.18
N PRO A 139 -5.64 0.83 18.30
CA PRO A 139 -6.01 1.32 19.63
C PRO A 139 -5.72 2.82 19.77
#